data_AF-A0A7Y2U6Z3-F1
#
_entry.id   AF-A0A7Y2U6Z3-F1
#
_cell.length_a   1.000
_cell.length_b   1.000
_cell.length_c   1.000
_cell.angle_alpha   90.00
_cell.angle_beta   90.00
_cell.angle_gamma   90.00
#
_symmetry.space_group_name_H-M   'P 1'
#
loop_
_entity.id
_entity.type
_entity.pdbx_description
1 polymer ?
#
loop_
_entity_poly.entity_id
_entity_poly.type
_entity_poly.pdbx_seq_one_letter_code
_entity_poly.pdbx_strand_id
1 'polypeptide(L)'
;MTRLSFKTIGLLALPLIASASIQAQTVTDPVGVVKITIAAAAAADNPTYSFLSTSMSQEVAYQGVVDSGGTGTITIGSDDWTVNQFNGVPHYAIVASGTREGEILDIASNTVNTLTLSGGPASEDQSGLAGETIRIHKHNTIASIFGTNHNPSSGTVQAGNRDTADQIQLYNPIQKKFETYYFNTEQYVGPIPGRTYHIGWVRSDARENDASNIPIYPDDGFIYKRVNHVSGFSLSVSGNVITNNIKVPVINGYNLITIPYPVDKSITLATSGLRPENDVDFDVNKHLIAGSRSTADQVILYNAVSKQYETYYYNNEPYVGPIPGRTYHQGWVNSSARENDAASTVIPAGRAIFILRREGSPAFNWEFNNVTQ
;
A
#
# COMPACT_ATOMS: atom_id res chain seq x y z
N MET A 1 15.08 84.16 -51.42
CA MET A 1 14.87 82.76 -51.84
C MET A 1 15.51 81.85 -50.81
N THR A 2 14.68 81.32 -49.93
CA THR A 2 15.03 80.50 -48.77
C THR A 2 15.00 79.03 -49.18
N ARG A 3 16.04 78.24 -48.85
CA ARG A 3 15.97 76.77 -48.89
C ARG A 3 16.31 76.24 -47.50
N LEU A 4 15.28 75.81 -46.78
CA LEU A 4 15.37 75.02 -45.56
C LEU A 4 15.66 73.55 -45.95
N SER A 5 16.71 72.96 -45.36
CA SER A 5 17.01 71.53 -45.44
C SER A 5 16.58 70.89 -44.12
N PHE A 6 15.64 69.94 -44.20
CA PHE A 6 15.19 69.11 -43.08
C PHE A 6 16.24 68.02 -42.78
N LYS A 7 16.71 67.95 -41.53
CA LYS A 7 17.45 66.80 -41.00
C LYS A 7 16.51 65.91 -40.19
N THR A 8 16.54 64.64 -40.54
CA THR A 8 15.72 63.52 -40.02
C THR A 8 16.02 63.25 -38.54
N ILE A 9 14.98 63.13 -37.73
CA ILE A 9 15.03 62.66 -36.34
C ILE A 9 15.03 61.12 -36.37
N GLY A 10 16.13 60.51 -35.94
CA GLY A 10 16.22 59.06 -35.75
C GLY A 10 15.52 58.65 -34.46
N LEU A 11 14.47 57.85 -34.59
CA LEU A 11 13.71 57.27 -33.49
C LEU A 11 14.50 56.08 -32.90
N LEU A 12 15.06 56.23 -31.69
CA LEU A 12 15.62 55.12 -30.93
C LEU A 12 14.46 54.24 -30.39
N ALA A 13 14.33 53.03 -30.92
CA ALA A 13 13.45 52.01 -30.35
C ALA A 13 14.20 51.28 -29.22
N LEU A 14 13.75 51.46 -27.97
CA LEU A 14 14.17 50.61 -26.85
C LEU A 14 13.48 49.24 -26.96
N PRO A 15 14.20 48.10 -26.91
CA PRO A 15 13.57 46.79 -26.75
C PRO A 15 13.07 46.64 -25.31
N LEU A 16 11.75 46.59 -25.14
CA LEU A 16 11.11 46.23 -23.88
C LEU A 16 11.32 44.72 -23.66
N ILE A 17 12.31 44.35 -22.84
CA ILE A 17 12.50 42.97 -22.40
C ILE A 17 11.39 42.67 -21.41
N ALA A 18 10.32 42.02 -21.87
CA ALA A 18 9.28 41.50 -21.01
C ALA A 18 9.87 40.32 -20.21
N SER A 19 10.12 40.54 -18.92
CA SER A 19 10.39 39.45 -17.98
C SER A 19 9.17 38.56 -17.89
N ALA A 20 9.14 37.47 -18.66
CA ALA A 20 8.18 36.41 -18.46
C ALA A 20 8.47 35.80 -17.08
N SER A 21 7.64 36.12 -16.08
CA SER A 21 7.62 35.38 -14.83
C SER A 21 7.20 33.95 -15.16
N ILE A 22 8.16 33.03 -15.11
CA ILE A 22 7.90 31.60 -15.09
C ILE A 22 7.14 31.36 -13.78
N GLN A 23 5.81 31.33 -13.85
CA GLN A 23 5.02 30.81 -12.75
C GLN A 23 5.27 29.31 -12.72
N ALA A 24 5.94 28.83 -11.67
CA ALA A 24 6.03 27.41 -11.41
C ALA A 24 4.60 26.85 -11.38
N GLN A 25 4.25 26.01 -12.35
CA GLN A 25 2.99 25.27 -12.27
C GLN A 25 3.11 24.31 -11.10
N THR A 26 2.23 24.46 -10.10
CA THR A 26 2.03 23.45 -9.08
C THR A 26 1.39 22.25 -9.76
N VAL A 27 2.18 21.21 -10.02
CA VAL A 27 1.66 19.91 -10.44
C VAL A 27 0.92 19.33 -9.25
N THR A 28 -0.40 19.30 -9.31
CA THR A 28 -1.23 18.63 -8.32
C THR A 28 -1.27 17.14 -8.65
N ASP A 29 -1.09 16.27 -7.65
CA ASP A 29 -1.28 14.84 -7.87
C ASP A 29 -2.72 14.57 -8.34
N PRO A 30 -2.93 13.63 -9.27
CA PRO A 30 -4.26 13.23 -9.66
C PRO A 30 -5.00 12.63 -8.46
N VAL A 31 -6.21 13.16 -8.19
CA VAL A 31 -7.12 12.63 -7.17
C VAL A 31 -8.10 11.67 -7.83
N GLY A 32 -8.35 10.54 -7.17
CA GLY A 32 -9.23 9.49 -7.67
C GLY A 32 -10.16 8.93 -6.60
N VAL A 33 -11.06 8.06 -7.05
CA VAL A 33 -11.93 7.25 -6.18
C VAL A 33 -11.88 5.81 -6.67
N VAL A 34 -11.53 4.89 -5.77
CA VAL A 34 -11.64 3.45 -5.99
C VAL A 34 -12.91 2.94 -5.31
N LYS A 35 -13.71 2.18 -6.05
CA LYS A 35 -14.91 1.52 -5.53
C LYS A 35 -14.65 0.03 -5.40
N ILE A 36 -14.69 -0.46 -4.17
CA ILE A 36 -14.48 -1.88 -3.88
C ILE A 36 -15.79 -2.49 -3.44
N THR A 37 -16.25 -3.52 -4.14
CA THR A 37 -17.45 -4.26 -3.76
C THR A 37 -17.15 -5.21 -2.62
N ILE A 38 -17.86 -5.02 -1.51
CA ILE A 38 -17.91 -5.93 -0.38
C ILE A 38 -19.18 -6.78 -0.52
N ALA A 39 -19.00 -8.08 -0.71
CA ALA A 39 -20.11 -9.01 -0.86
C ALA A 39 -20.89 -9.19 0.44
N ALA A 40 -22.18 -9.52 0.32
CA ALA A 40 -23.05 -9.82 1.46
C ALA A 40 -22.54 -11.01 2.29
N ALA A 41 -22.95 -11.07 3.56
CA ALA A 41 -22.81 -12.23 4.43
C ALA A 41 -24.21 -12.68 4.86
N ALA A 42 -24.61 -13.88 4.45
CA ALA A 42 -25.97 -14.36 4.66
C ALA A 42 -26.30 -14.62 6.13
N ALA A 43 -25.30 -14.96 6.95
CA ALA A 43 -25.43 -15.22 8.38
C ALA A 43 -24.07 -15.13 9.09
N ALA A 44 -24.08 -14.90 10.40
CA ALA A 44 -22.89 -14.74 11.25
C ALA A 44 -21.92 -15.93 11.23
N ASP A 45 -22.45 -17.14 11.08
CA ASP A 45 -21.70 -18.39 10.99
C ASP A 45 -21.16 -18.69 9.58
N ASN A 46 -21.55 -17.91 8.58
CA ASN A 46 -21.05 -17.99 7.21
C ASN A 46 -20.59 -16.61 6.70
N PRO A 47 -19.52 -16.04 7.32
CA PRO A 47 -19.03 -14.73 6.94
C PRO A 47 -18.51 -14.72 5.50
N THR A 48 -18.38 -13.50 4.97
CA THR A 48 -17.74 -13.26 3.68
C THR A 48 -16.50 -12.41 3.87
N TYR A 49 -15.41 -12.81 3.23
CA TYR A 49 -14.12 -12.13 3.31
C TYR A 49 -13.87 -11.33 2.04
N SER A 50 -13.36 -10.12 2.21
CA SER A 50 -12.86 -9.28 1.12
C SER A 50 -11.43 -8.91 1.44
N PHE A 51 -10.51 -9.29 0.55
CA PHE A 51 -9.11 -8.90 0.61
C PHE A 51 -8.98 -7.57 -0.09
N LEU A 52 -8.48 -6.56 0.60
CA LEU A 52 -8.56 -5.17 0.17
C LEU A 52 -7.19 -4.51 0.24
N SER A 53 -6.97 -3.61 -0.70
CA SER A 53 -5.75 -2.83 -0.87
C SER A 53 -6.06 -1.34 -0.66
N THR A 54 -5.13 -0.60 -0.06
CA THR A 54 -5.18 0.86 -0.01
C THR A 54 -4.41 1.45 -1.20
N SER A 55 -4.97 1.34 -2.40
CA SER A 55 -4.35 1.85 -3.63
C SER A 55 -4.41 3.38 -3.79
N MET A 56 -4.93 4.09 -2.79
CA MET A 56 -5.02 5.56 -2.75
C MET A 56 -4.28 6.05 -1.51
N SER A 57 -3.40 7.03 -1.71
CA SER A 57 -2.71 7.72 -0.62
C SER A 57 -3.52 8.91 -0.12
N GLN A 58 -3.32 9.29 1.14
CA GLN A 58 -3.77 10.60 1.61
C GLN A 58 -2.90 11.70 1.00
N GLU A 59 -3.34 12.95 1.17
CA GLU A 59 -2.64 14.14 0.71
C GLU A 59 -1.16 14.16 1.14
N VAL A 60 -0.31 14.67 0.25
CA VAL A 60 1.10 14.94 0.52
C VAL A 60 1.19 16.10 1.49
N ALA A 61 1.64 15.85 2.71
CA ALA A 61 1.82 16.86 3.74
C ALA A 61 3.08 17.70 3.52
N TYR A 62 4.10 17.11 2.87
CA TYR A 62 5.39 17.77 2.60
C TYR A 62 6.14 17.07 1.46
N GLN A 63 6.97 17.82 0.74
CA GLN A 63 7.95 17.27 -0.21
C GLN A 63 9.23 18.09 -0.16
N GLY A 64 10.38 17.42 -0.16
CA GLY A 64 11.68 18.09 -0.06
C GLY A 64 12.86 17.18 -0.36
N VAL A 65 14.05 17.77 -0.37
CA VAL A 65 15.32 17.09 -0.65
C VAL A 65 16.04 16.81 0.65
N VAL A 66 16.43 15.56 0.86
CA VAL A 66 17.21 15.14 2.01
C VAL A 66 18.59 15.78 1.97
N ASP A 67 18.98 16.47 3.03
CA ASP A 67 20.31 17.06 3.19
C ASP A 67 21.29 16.00 3.68
N SER A 68 20.90 15.24 4.69
CA SER A 68 21.68 14.11 5.21
C SER A 68 20.79 13.03 5.81
N GLY A 69 21.28 11.79 5.81
CA GLY A 69 20.67 10.67 6.51
C GLY A 69 21.64 10.05 7.50
N GLY A 70 21.10 9.49 8.58
CA GLY A 70 21.84 8.73 9.57
C GLY A 70 21.09 7.46 9.96
N THR A 71 21.52 6.80 11.03
CA THR A 71 20.80 5.62 11.53
C THR A 71 19.43 6.03 12.08
N GLY A 72 18.36 5.60 11.40
CA GLY A 72 16.98 5.88 11.79
C GLY A 72 16.56 7.34 11.68
N THR A 73 17.33 8.19 11.01
CA THR A 73 17.02 9.62 10.88
C THR A 73 17.28 10.16 9.48
N ILE A 74 16.47 11.14 9.10
CA ILE A 74 16.62 11.91 7.87
C ILE A 74 16.53 13.39 8.24
N THR A 75 17.53 14.16 7.88
CA THR A 75 17.51 15.62 8.01
C THR A 75 17.23 16.24 6.66
N ILE A 76 16.16 17.01 6.60
CA ILE A 76 15.89 17.92 5.50
C ILE A 76 16.56 19.25 5.86
N GLY A 77 17.00 20.03 4.86
CA GLY A 77 17.81 21.23 5.08
C GLY A 77 17.12 22.33 5.91
N SER A 78 17.03 23.54 5.38
CA SER A 78 16.46 24.70 6.09
C SER A 78 14.91 24.67 6.13
N ASP A 79 14.33 23.57 6.61
CA ASP A 79 12.91 23.47 6.94
C ASP A 79 12.61 24.01 8.34
N ASP A 80 11.35 24.37 8.55
CA ASP A 80 10.85 24.97 9.79
C ASP A 80 9.56 24.28 10.26
N TRP A 81 9.60 22.95 10.35
CA TRP A 81 8.47 22.17 10.85
C TRP A 81 8.23 22.45 12.32
N THR A 82 6.97 22.30 12.73
CA THR A 82 6.68 22.25 14.16
C THR A 82 7.14 20.90 14.72
N VAL A 83 7.73 20.90 15.92
CA VAL A 83 8.14 19.65 16.58
C VAL A 83 6.93 18.73 16.71
N ASN A 84 7.07 17.47 16.30
CA ASN A 84 6.02 16.46 16.25
C ASN A 84 4.86 16.73 15.28
N GLN A 85 5.02 17.62 14.31
CA GLN A 85 4.06 17.85 13.23
C GLN A 85 3.55 16.56 12.58
N PHE A 86 4.43 15.56 12.40
CA PHE A 86 4.12 14.30 11.72
C PHE A 86 3.82 13.13 12.66
N ASN A 87 3.69 13.36 13.98
CA ASN A 87 3.43 12.32 14.98
C ASN A 87 1.98 12.32 15.50
N GLY A 88 1.30 13.47 15.50
CA GLY A 88 -0.08 13.58 16.04
C GLY A 88 -1.12 12.71 15.31
N VAL A 89 -0.88 12.43 14.03
CA VAL A 89 -1.50 11.36 13.26
C VAL A 89 -0.38 10.62 12.54
N PRO A 90 -0.42 9.29 12.36
CA PRO A 90 0.69 8.58 11.73
C PRO A 90 0.96 9.09 10.30
N HIS A 91 2.25 9.26 9.96
CA HIS A 91 2.73 9.62 8.63
C HIS A 91 3.84 8.67 8.19
N TYR A 92 4.10 8.64 6.89
CA TYR A 92 5.24 7.96 6.28
C TYR A 92 5.85 8.85 5.20
N ALA A 93 7.12 8.61 4.89
CA ALA A 93 7.79 9.19 3.73
C ALA A 93 7.92 8.13 2.63
N ILE A 94 7.70 8.52 1.38
CA ILE A 94 8.14 7.77 0.19
C ILE A 94 9.39 8.44 -0.35
N VAL A 95 10.44 7.66 -0.58
CA VAL A 95 11.60 8.11 -1.35
C VAL A 95 11.19 8.27 -2.81
N ALA A 96 11.24 9.48 -3.33
CA ALA A 96 10.66 9.87 -4.62
C ALA A 96 11.68 9.98 -5.76
N SER A 97 12.96 9.70 -5.50
CA SER A 97 14.01 9.72 -6.51
C SER A 97 15.23 8.91 -6.08
N GLY A 98 16.11 8.59 -7.01
CA GLY A 98 17.42 8.01 -6.69
C GLY A 98 17.38 6.48 -6.61
N THR A 99 18.37 5.90 -5.96
CA THR A 99 18.54 4.43 -5.94
C THR A 99 17.54 3.75 -5.02
N ARG A 100 17.09 4.48 -4.00
CA ARG A 100 16.13 4.02 -3.00
C ARG A 100 14.71 4.47 -3.32
N GLU A 101 14.45 4.95 -4.54
CA GLU A 101 13.11 5.33 -4.97
C GLU A 101 12.09 4.21 -4.69
N GLY A 102 10.95 4.61 -4.14
CA GLY A 102 9.81 3.78 -3.78
C GLY A 102 9.87 3.15 -2.40
N GLU A 103 10.97 3.31 -1.66
CA GLU A 103 11.01 2.88 -0.27
C GLU A 103 10.05 3.70 0.59
N ILE A 104 9.30 2.99 1.44
CA ILE A 104 8.38 3.55 2.42
C ILE A 104 9.07 3.58 3.78
N LEU A 105 9.10 4.76 4.39
CA LEU A 105 9.79 5.02 5.65
C LEU A 105 8.79 5.56 6.67
N ASP A 106 8.48 4.78 7.69
CA ASP A 106 7.56 5.23 8.73
C ASP A 106 8.18 6.29 9.63
N ILE A 107 7.41 7.34 9.91
CA ILE A 107 7.85 8.47 10.71
C ILE A 107 7.36 8.27 12.15
N ALA A 108 8.31 8.14 13.08
CA ALA A 108 8.04 8.04 14.52
C ALA A 108 7.84 9.42 15.16
N SER A 109 8.66 10.40 14.76
CA SER A 109 8.58 11.78 15.23
C SER A 109 9.37 12.72 14.33
N ASN A 110 9.28 14.02 14.58
CA ASN A 110 10.13 15.00 13.92
C ASN A 110 10.52 16.15 14.85
N THR A 111 11.70 16.71 14.62
CA THR A 111 12.09 18.05 15.11
C THR A 111 11.74 19.10 14.06
N VAL A 112 12.41 20.25 14.10
CA VAL A 112 12.22 21.34 13.13
C VAL A 112 12.55 20.93 11.70
N ASN A 113 13.52 20.03 11.52
CA ASN A 113 13.97 19.62 10.19
C ASN A 113 14.45 18.16 10.11
N THR A 114 14.33 17.39 11.19
CA THR A 114 14.79 16.01 11.23
C THR A 114 13.64 15.07 11.52
N LEU A 115 13.44 14.09 10.65
CA LEU A 115 12.56 12.95 10.87
C LEU A 115 13.30 11.90 11.68
N THR A 116 12.65 11.37 12.72
CA THR A 116 13.01 10.10 13.35
C THR A 116 12.10 9.04 12.78
N LEU A 117 12.69 7.96 12.27
CA LEU A 117 11.99 6.88 11.61
C LEU A 117 11.77 5.69 12.57
N SER A 118 10.75 4.87 12.30
CA SER A 118 10.46 3.66 13.07
C SER A 118 10.35 2.41 12.20
N GLY A 119 10.87 1.29 12.70
CA GLY A 119 10.63 -0.04 12.14
C GLY A 119 11.35 -0.32 10.82
N GLY A 120 11.48 -1.61 10.49
CA GLY A 120 11.95 -2.09 9.18
C GLY A 120 13.28 -1.46 8.68
N PRO A 121 13.45 -1.35 7.35
CA PRO A 121 14.59 -0.66 6.72
C PRO A 121 14.70 0.82 7.12
N ALA A 122 13.60 1.43 7.58
CA ALA A 122 13.58 2.82 8.04
C ALA A 122 14.37 3.03 9.34
N SER A 123 14.57 1.99 10.14
CA SER A 123 15.44 2.02 11.33
C SER A 123 16.93 1.79 11.04
N GLU A 124 17.28 1.57 9.76
CA GLU A 124 18.66 1.32 9.32
C GLU A 124 19.39 2.62 8.95
N ASP A 125 20.59 2.49 8.37
CA ASP A 125 21.38 3.63 7.88
C ASP A 125 20.73 4.29 6.66
N GLN A 126 20.42 5.59 6.80
CA GLN A 126 19.81 6.40 5.76
C GLN A 126 20.82 7.28 5.00
N SER A 127 22.13 7.12 5.23
CA SER A 127 23.18 7.95 4.62
C SER A 127 23.11 8.00 3.08
N GLY A 128 22.62 6.93 2.44
CA GLY A 128 22.41 6.87 0.99
C GLY A 128 21.29 7.76 0.43
N LEU A 129 20.49 8.42 1.28
CA LEU A 129 19.39 9.30 0.84
C LEU A 129 19.81 10.75 0.60
N ALA A 130 21.05 11.14 0.95
CA ALA A 130 21.48 12.53 0.76
C ALA A 130 21.36 12.97 -0.72
N GLY A 131 20.64 14.06 -0.96
CA GLY A 131 20.32 14.57 -2.30
C GLY A 131 19.09 13.93 -2.95
N GLU A 132 18.50 12.89 -2.37
CA GLU A 132 17.26 12.29 -2.85
C GLU A 132 16.04 13.12 -2.37
N THR A 133 14.97 13.12 -3.16
CA THR A 133 13.69 13.75 -2.81
C THR A 133 12.83 12.76 -2.03
N ILE A 134 12.13 13.23 -1.01
CA ILE A 134 11.08 12.48 -0.31
C ILE A 134 9.73 13.19 -0.39
N ARG A 135 8.65 12.42 -0.23
CA ARG A 135 7.29 12.94 -0.08
C ARG A 135 6.69 12.36 1.21
N ILE A 136 6.23 13.22 2.10
CA ILE A 136 5.59 12.81 3.35
C ILE A 136 4.09 12.75 3.13
N HIS A 137 3.51 11.59 3.39
CA HIS A 137 2.08 11.34 3.31
C HIS A 137 1.53 11.02 4.69
N LYS A 138 0.26 11.39 4.90
CA LYS A 138 -0.49 10.87 6.03
C LYS A 138 -0.83 9.39 5.78
N HIS A 139 -0.76 8.57 6.83
CA HIS A 139 -1.25 7.20 6.75
C HIS A 139 -2.77 7.18 6.52
N ASN A 140 -3.24 6.21 5.75
CA ASN A 140 -4.63 5.81 5.87
C ASN A 140 -4.81 5.20 7.27
N THR A 141 -5.87 5.58 7.96
CA THR A 141 -6.29 4.94 9.21
C THR A 141 -7.60 4.21 9.03
N ILE A 142 -7.93 3.33 9.98
CA ILE A 142 -9.26 2.69 10.04
C ILE A 142 -10.37 3.75 9.91
N ALA A 143 -10.29 4.83 10.68
CA ALA A 143 -11.32 5.88 10.61
C ALA A 143 -11.30 6.70 9.32
N SER A 144 -10.15 6.84 8.65
CA SER A 144 -10.09 7.54 7.34
C SER A 144 -10.80 6.77 6.22
N ILE A 145 -10.77 5.44 6.27
CA ILE A 145 -11.37 4.58 5.24
C ILE A 145 -12.84 4.28 5.57
N PHE A 146 -13.14 4.00 6.84
CA PHE A 146 -14.45 3.51 7.27
C PHE A 146 -15.29 4.54 8.03
N GLY A 147 -14.73 5.72 8.30
CA GLY A 147 -15.35 6.79 9.09
C GLY A 147 -15.13 6.63 10.59
N THR A 148 -15.32 7.71 11.34
CA THR A 148 -15.24 7.73 12.83
C THR A 148 -16.54 7.32 13.51
N ASN A 149 -17.64 7.27 12.76
CA ASN A 149 -18.96 6.94 13.26
C ASN A 149 -19.55 5.78 12.46
N HIS A 150 -20.19 4.83 13.15
CA HIS A 150 -21.08 3.90 12.50
C HIS A 150 -22.30 4.65 11.95
N ASN A 151 -22.52 4.56 10.64
CA ASN A 151 -23.75 5.02 10.02
C ASN A 151 -24.56 3.82 9.47
N PRO A 152 -25.57 3.34 10.22
CA PRO A 152 -26.38 2.19 9.81
C PRO A 152 -27.14 2.42 8.50
N SER A 153 -27.42 3.68 8.13
CA SER A 153 -28.13 4.03 6.90
C SER A 153 -27.25 4.05 5.65
N SER A 154 -25.92 4.05 5.80
CA SER A 154 -24.97 4.03 4.69
C SER A 154 -24.49 2.64 4.26
N GLY A 155 -24.79 1.59 5.06
CA GLY A 155 -24.42 0.20 4.76
C GLY A 155 -22.91 -0.11 4.81
N THR A 156 -22.08 0.82 5.30
CA THR A 156 -20.61 0.78 5.23
C THR A 156 -19.97 -0.22 6.18
N VAL A 157 -20.26 -0.16 7.48
CA VAL A 157 -19.72 -1.11 8.47
C VAL A 157 -20.81 -1.50 9.45
N GLN A 158 -21.05 -2.79 9.61
CA GLN A 158 -21.95 -3.27 10.68
C GLN A 158 -21.24 -3.15 12.02
N ALA A 159 -21.76 -2.31 12.91
CA ALA A 159 -21.29 -2.21 14.28
C ALA A 159 -21.95 -3.26 15.19
N GLY A 160 -21.36 -3.46 16.37
CA GLY A 160 -21.87 -4.42 17.34
C GLY A 160 -20.77 -4.82 18.33
N ASN A 161 -20.77 -6.07 18.74
CA ASN A 161 -19.68 -6.66 19.50
C ASN A 161 -18.79 -7.52 18.59
N ARG A 162 -17.73 -8.11 19.16
CA ARG A 162 -16.77 -8.91 18.39
C ARG A 162 -17.38 -10.06 17.57
N ASP A 163 -18.55 -10.54 17.95
CA ASP A 163 -19.18 -11.73 17.34
C ASP A 163 -20.24 -11.33 16.30
N THR A 164 -20.71 -10.08 16.31
CA THR A 164 -21.79 -9.60 15.43
C THR A 164 -21.38 -8.45 14.51
N ALA A 165 -20.32 -7.71 14.86
CA ALA A 165 -19.79 -6.63 14.05
C ALA A 165 -18.99 -7.15 12.86
N ASP A 166 -18.96 -6.36 11.79
CA ASP A 166 -17.98 -6.53 10.73
C ASP A 166 -16.58 -6.27 11.30
N GLN A 167 -15.59 -6.97 10.74
CA GLN A 167 -14.22 -6.95 11.26
C GLN A 167 -13.22 -6.50 10.18
N ILE A 168 -12.26 -5.70 10.60
CA ILE A 168 -11.05 -5.36 9.83
C ILE A 168 -9.91 -6.16 10.43
N GLN A 169 -9.20 -6.92 9.61
CA GLN A 169 -8.08 -7.72 10.04
C GLN A 169 -6.81 -7.24 9.35
N LEU A 170 -5.86 -6.75 10.15
CA LEU A 170 -4.54 -6.34 9.71
C LEU A 170 -3.56 -7.47 10.03
N TYR A 171 -2.81 -7.94 9.05
CA TYR A 171 -1.85 -9.00 9.26
C TYR A 171 -0.52 -8.42 9.73
N ASN A 172 -0.02 -8.85 10.89
CA ASN A 172 1.32 -8.51 11.34
C ASN A 172 2.29 -9.63 10.91
N PRO A 173 3.16 -9.41 9.91
CA PRO A 173 4.03 -10.46 9.39
C PRO A 173 5.16 -10.84 10.35
N ILE A 174 5.55 -9.93 11.26
CA ILE A 174 6.56 -10.19 12.30
C ILE A 174 5.98 -11.13 13.38
N GLN A 175 4.79 -10.81 13.88
CA GLN A 175 4.11 -11.59 14.92
C GLN A 175 3.31 -12.78 14.37
N LYS A 176 3.21 -12.89 13.03
CA LYS A 176 2.48 -13.93 12.30
C LYS A 176 1.02 -14.09 12.75
N LYS A 177 0.35 -12.99 13.06
CA LYS A 177 -1.04 -12.98 13.55
C LYS A 177 -1.86 -11.86 12.93
N PHE A 178 -3.17 -12.04 12.94
CA PHE A 178 -4.10 -10.95 12.64
C PHE A 178 -4.41 -10.15 13.90
N GLU A 179 -4.31 -8.84 13.78
CA GLU A 179 -4.97 -7.90 14.68
C GLU A 179 -6.36 -7.62 14.13
N THR A 180 -7.39 -7.83 14.96
CA THR A 180 -8.79 -7.70 14.55
C THR A 180 -9.40 -6.47 15.20
N TYR A 181 -10.03 -5.63 14.39
CA TYR A 181 -10.69 -4.40 14.79
C TYR A 181 -12.16 -4.44 14.38
N TYR A 182 -13.01 -3.80 15.16
CA TYR A 182 -14.43 -3.67 14.84
C TYR A 182 -14.99 -2.38 15.44
N PHE A 183 -16.14 -1.93 14.93
CA PHE A 183 -16.83 -0.77 15.49
C PHE A 183 -17.72 -1.21 16.65
N ASN A 184 -17.35 -0.85 17.87
CA ASN A 184 -18.07 -1.19 19.09
C ASN A 184 -19.13 -0.14 19.41
N THR A 185 -20.37 -0.58 19.61
CA THR A 185 -21.49 0.26 20.09
C THR A 185 -21.89 -0.02 21.53
N GLU A 186 -21.32 -1.06 22.14
CA GLU A 186 -21.68 -1.47 23.49
C GLU A 186 -20.74 -0.82 24.51
N GLN A 187 -21.28 0.11 25.31
CA GLN A 187 -20.60 0.57 26.51
C GLN A 187 -20.80 -0.47 27.62
N TYR A 188 -19.82 -1.34 27.80
CA TYR A 188 -19.81 -2.30 28.90
C TYR A 188 -19.01 -1.73 30.07
N VAL A 189 -19.63 -1.70 31.25
CA VAL A 189 -18.95 -1.50 32.53
C VAL A 189 -18.78 -2.88 33.15
N GLY A 190 -17.56 -3.41 33.10
CA GLY A 190 -17.28 -4.76 33.59
C GLY A 190 -17.36 -4.88 35.11
N PRO A 191 -17.31 -6.11 35.65
CA PRO A 191 -17.29 -6.34 37.09
C PRO A 191 -16.02 -5.80 37.75
N ILE A 192 -14.99 -5.46 36.96
CA ILE A 192 -13.77 -4.80 37.40
C ILE A 192 -14.04 -3.29 37.44
N PRO A 193 -14.07 -2.66 38.63
CA PRO A 193 -14.25 -1.22 38.74
C PRO A 193 -13.22 -0.46 37.92
N GLY A 194 -13.67 0.48 37.09
CA GLY A 194 -12.81 1.33 36.26
C GLY A 194 -12.53 0.81 34.84
N ARG A 195 -13.03 -0.37 34.44
CA ARG A 195 -13.00 -0.81 33.04
C ARG A 195 -14.30 -0.48 32.32
N THR A 196 -14.21 0.44 31.35
CA THR A 196 -15.29 0.79 30.43
C THR A 196 -14.81 0.53 29.01
N TYR A 197 -15.60 -0.18 28.21
CA TYR A 197 -15.28 -0.32 26.78
C TYR A 197 -15.51 0.99 26.04
N HIS A 198 -14.62 1.28 25.10
CA HIS A 198 -14.71 2.44 24.24
C HIS A 198 -15.85 2.25 23.22
N ILE A 199 -16.69 3.28 23.03
CA ILE A 199 -17.65 3.34 21.92
C ILE A 199 -16.90 3.91 20.73
N GLY A 200 -16.78 3.14 19.65
CA GLY A 200 -15.99 3.50 18.48
C GLY A 200 -15.18 2.32 17.97
N TRP A 201 -14.13 2.62 17.19
CA TRP A 201 -13.20 1.60 16.74
C TRP A 201 -12.39 1.06 17.91
N VAL A 202 -12.35 -0.27 18.04
CA VAL A 202 -11.56 -0.94 19.08
C VAL A 202 -10.85 -2.15 18.52
N ARG A 203 -9.76 -2.56 19.17
CA ARG A 203 -9.12 -3.86 18.91
C ARG A 203 -9.80 -4.95 19.73
N SER A 204 -9.92 -6.15 19.17
CA SER A 204 -10.72 -7.24 19.76
C SER A 204 -10.26 -7.70 21.14
N ASP A 205 -8.98 -7.54 21.43
CA ASP A 205 -8.28 -7.89 22.67
C ASP A 205 -7.92 -6.68 23.56
N ALA A 206 -8.24 -5.45 23.13
CA ALA A 206 -7.97 -4.21 23.85
C ALA A 206 -9.10 -3.20 23.60
N ARG A 207 -10.25 -3.45 24.24
CA ARG A 207 -11.53 -2.77 23.95
C ARG A 207 -11.70 -1.45 24.68
N GLU A 208 -10.79 -1.15 25.60
CA GLU A 208 -10.78 0.07 26.39
C GLU A 208 -10.15 1.24 25.62
N ASN A 209 -9.42 0.97 24.55
CA ASN A 209 -8.66 1.96 23.78
C ASN A 209 -9.33 2.23 22.43
N ASP A 210 -9.34 3.50 22.02
CA ASP A 210 -9.70 3.90 20.67
C ASP A 210 -8.67 3.38 19.66
N ALA A 211 -9.16 2.76 18.60
CA ALA A 211 -8.39 2.23 17.49
C ALA A 211 -8.61 3.00 16.17
N SER A 212 -9.28 4.16 16.22
CA SER A 212 -9.60 4.98 15.04
C SER A 212 -8.36 5.41 14.25
N ASN A 213 -7.25 5.65 14.96
CA ASN A 213 -5.98 6.12 14.39
C ASN A 213 -4.98 5.00 14.06
N ILE A 214 -5.39 3.73 14.12
CA ILE A 214 -4.52 2.63 13.71
C ILE A 214 -4.22 2.79 12.20
N PRO A 215 -2.93 2.89 11.82
CA PRO A 215 -2.54 3.03 10.42
C PRO A 215 -2.78 1.73 9.66
N ILE A 216 -3.13 1.89 8.38
CA ILE A 216 -3.14 0.85 7.36
C ILE A 216 -2.04 1.28 6.38
N TYR A 217 -0.93 0.55 6.43
CA TYR A 217 0.27 0.91 5.67
C TYR A 217 0.02 0.79 4.16
N PRO A 218 0.64 1.66 3.35
CA PRO A 218 0.42 1.70 1.91
C PRO A 218 0.96 0.49 1.15
N ASP A 219 1.75 -0.37 1.80
CA ASP A 219 2.28 -1.65 1.34
C ASP A 219 1.55 -2.88 1.94
N ASP A 220 0.73 -2.67 2.97
CA ASP A 220 -0.05 -3.71 3.62
C ASP A 220 -1.45 -3.85 3.00
N GLY A 221 -1.82 -5.11 2.73
CA GLY A 221 -3.19 -5.49 2.49
C GLY A 221 -3.95 -5.72 3.80
N PHE A 222 -5.28 -5.67 3.73
CA PHE A 222 -6.12 -6.01 4.88
C PHE A 222 -7.33 -6.84 4.47
N ILE A 223 -7.94 -7.50 5.45
CA ILE A 223 -9.14 -8.32 5.25
C ILE A 223 -10.33 -7.63 5.89
N TYR A 224 -11.38 -7.42 5.11
CA TYR A 224 -12.70 -7.08 5.62
C TYR A 224 -13.54 -8.35 5.73
N LYS A 225 -13.88 -8.74 6.95
CA LYS A 225 -14.78 -9.86 7.22
C LYS A 225 -16.17 -9.30 7.52
N ARG A 226 -17.11 -9.54 6.61
CA ARG A 226 -18.52 -9.23 6.80
C ARG A 226 -19.19 -10.38 7.53
N VAL A 227 -19.85 -10.10 8.65
CA VAL A 227 -20.34 -11.15 9.55
C VAL A 227 -21.84 -11.43 9.32
N ASN A 228 -22.73 -10.45 9.36
CA ASN A 228 -24.17 -10.75 9.30
C ASN A 228 -24.99 -9.65 8.61
N HIS A 229 -24.84 -9.55 7.28
CA HIS A 229 -25.49 -8.51 6.52
C HIS A 229 -25.87 -8.99 5.10
N VAL A 230 -27.17 -9.14 4.87
CA VAL A 230 -27.73 -9.74 3.65
C VAL A 230 -27.53 -8.90 2.39
N SER A 231 -27.17 -7.63 2.52
CA SER A 231 -26.74 -6.78 1.41
C SER A 231 -25.23 -6.54 1.45
N GLY A 232 -24.61 -6.64 0.27
CA GLY A 232 -23.27 -6.11 0.04
C GLY A 232 -23.31 -4.58 -0.09
N PHE A 233 -22.14 -3.95 -0.15
CA PHE A 233 -22.02 -2.52 -0.37
C PHE A 233 -20.75 -2.20 -1.18
N SER A 234 -20.67 -0.97 -1.69
CA SER A 234 -19.45 -0.47 -2.34
C SER A 234 -18.71 0.43 -1.37
N LEU A 235 -17.56 0.00 -0.88
CA LEU A 235 -16.63 0.86 -0.17
C LEU A 235 -16.00 1.82 -1.18
N SER A 236 -16.10 3.13 -0.95
CA SER A 236 -15.45 4.13 -1.78
C SER A 236 -14.27 4.71 -1.03
N VAL A 237 -13.07 4.55 -1.58
CA VAL A 237 -11.84 5.12 -1.03
C VAL A 237 -11.38 6.22 -1.98
N SER A 238 -11.37 7.46 -1.51
CA SER A 238 -10.89 8.63 -2.25
C SER A 238 -9.51 9.06 -1.75
N GLY A 239 -8.66 9.53 -2.65
CA GLY A 239 -7.34 10.05 -2.27
C GLY A 239 -6.49 10.43 -3.48
N ASN A 240 -5.20 10.62 -3.24
CA ASN A 240 -4.22 10.87 -4.28
C ASN A 240 -3.76 9.53 -4.88
N VAL A 241 -3.71 9.45 -6.20
CA VAL A 241 -3.10 8.32 -6.90
C VAL A 241 -1.60 8.38 -6.65
N ILE A 242 -1.02 7.29 -6.17
CA ILE A 242 0.42 7.20 -5.98
C ILE A 242 1.08 7.20 -7.37
N THR A 243 1.90 8.21 -7.62
CA THR A 243 2.62 8.39 -8.89
C THR A 243 4.09 8.00 -8.80
N ASN A 244 4.62 7.79 -7.59
CA ASN A 244 5.97 7.29 -7.39
C ASN A 244 6.05 5.77 -7.61
N ASN A 245 7.26 5.27 -7.88
CA ASN A 245 7.53 3.85 -7.70
C ASN A 245 7.25 3.47 -6.24
N ILE A 246 6.87 2.21 -5.99
CA ILE A 246 6.65 1.70 -4.64
C ILE A 246 7.39 0.38 -4.49
N LYS A 247 8.10 0.24 -3.38
CA LYS A 247 8.79 -0.99 -2.99
C LYS A 247 8.05 -1.59 -1.80
N VAL A 248 7.53 -2.80 -1.97
CA VAL A 248 6.86 -3.54 -0.90
C VAL A 248 7.78 -4.65 -0.39
N PRO A 249 8.15 -4.66 0.90
CA PRO A 249 8.98 -5.71 1.44
C PRO A 249 8.23 -7.06 1.47
N VAL A 250 8.89 -8.09 0.97
CA VAL A 250 8.46 -9.50 1.04
C VAL A 250 9.44 -10.24 1.94
N ILE A 251 8.98 -10.60 3.14
CA ILE A 251 9.78 -11.28 4.16
C ILE A 251 9.36 -12.74 4.35
N ASN A 252 10.18 -13.54 5.05
CA ASN A 252 9.89 -14.95 5.29
C ASN A 252 8.58 -15.17 6.05
N GLY A 253 7.77 -16.09 5.55
CA GLY A 253 6.43 -16.37 6.03
C GLY A 253 5.36 -15.79 5.10
N TYR A 254 4.16 -15.60 5.65
CA TYR A 254 3.08 -14.94 4.93
C TYR A 254 3.30 -13.42 4.92
N ASN A 255 2.92 -12.79 3.82
CA ASN A 255 2.88 -11.35 3.65
C ASN A 255 1.52 -11.06 3.03
N LEU A 256 0.72 -10.20 3.64
CA LEU A 256 -0.55 -9.76 3.05
C LEU A 256 -0.28 -8.42 2.37
N ILE A 257 -0.10 -8.44 1.06
CA ILE A 257 0.45 -7.32 0.31
C ILE A 257 -0.65 -6.64 -0.51
N THR A 258 -0.61 -5.32 -0.52
CA THR A 258 -1.44 -4.45 -1.35
C THR A 258 -0.86 -4.30 -2.76
N ILE A 259 -1.73 -3.98 -3.72
CA ILE A 259 -1.28 -3.61 -5.07
C ILE A 259 -1.51 -2.10 -5.19
N PRO A 260 -0.44 -1.29 -5.23
CA PRO A 260 -0.54 0.15 -5.01
C PRO A 260 -1.27 0.90 -6.12
N TYR A 261 -1.51 0.29 -7.28
CA TYR A 261 -2.13 0.96 -8.42
C TYR A 261 -3.66 0.76 -8.48
N PRO A 262 -4.44 1.86 -8.53
CA PRO A 262 -5.90 1.84 -8.43
C PRO A 262 -6.64 1.49 -9.73
N VAL A 263 -5.93 1.35 -10.85
CA VAL A 263 -6.52 1.06 -12.17
C VAL A 263 -6.49 -0.44 -12.47
N ASP A 264 -7.45 -0.91 -13.27
CA ASP A 264 -7.47 -2.24 -13.91
C ASP A 264 -6.31 -2.41 -14.92
N LYS A 265 -5.07 -2.09 -14.51
CA LYS A 265 -3.91 -2.75 -15.07
C LYS A 265 -4.07 -4.20 -14.65
N SER A 266 -4.56 -5.04 -15.56
CA SER A 266 -4.69 -6.48 -15.34
C SER A 266 -3.28 -7.06 -15.21
N ILE A 267 -2.66 -6.87 -14.05
CA ILE A 267 -1.38 -7.48 -13.70
C ILE A 267 -1.65 -8.97 -13.64
N THR A 268 -0.93 -9.75 -14.43
CA THR A 268 -0.98 -11.20 -14.38
C THR A 268 0.19 -11.72 -13.57
N LEU A 269 0.20 -13.01 -13.22
CA LEU A 269 1.37 -13.61 -12.58
C LEU A 269 2.66 -13.39 -13.40
N ALA A 270 2.59 -13.50 -14.73
CA ALA A 270 3.71 -13.21 -15.62
C ALA A 270 4.15 -11.75 -15.62
N THR A 271 3.22 -10.80 -15.63
CA THR A 271 3.54 -9.36 -15.72
C THR A 271 3.71 -8.68 -14.36
N SER A 272 3.56 -9.43 -13.27
CA SER A 272 3.67 -8.93 -11.90
C SER A 272 5.09 -8.49 -11.50
N GLY A 273 6.12 -8.98 -12.18
CA GLY A 273 7.51 -8.80 -11.76
C GLY A 273 7.93 -9.67 -10.57
N LEU A 274 7.04 -10.51 -10.02
CA LEU A 274 7.38 -11.41 -8.91
C LEU A 274 8.39 -12.50 -9.31
N ARG A 275 8.39 -12.90 -10.58
CA ARG A 275 9.35 -13.83 -11.17
C ARG A 275 9.45 -13.57 -12.67
N PRO A 276 10.64 -13.35 -13.25
CA PRO A 276 10.78 -13.27 -14.69
C PRO A 276 10.49 -14.64 -15.33
N GLU A 277 9.85 -14.65 -16.50
CA GLU A 277 9.60 -15.89 -17.26
C GLU A 277 10.91 -16.53 -17.75
N ASN A 278 11.94 -15.71 -17.98
CA ASN A 278 13.29 -16.12 -18.35
C ASN A 278 14.24 -16.04 -17.14
N ASP A 279 14.92 -17.15 -16.83
CA ASP A 279 15.76 -17.26 -15.62
C ASP A 279 17.11 -16.50 -15.73
N VAL A 280 17.38 -15.84 -16.86
CA VAL A 280 18.67 -15.18 -17.13
C VAL A 280 18.95 -13.98 -16.23
N ASP A 281 17.90 -13.33 -15.71
CA ASP A 281 17.99 -12.18 -14.80
C ASP A 281 17.50 -12.52 -13.38
N PHE A 282 17.51 -13.81 -13.02
CA PHE A 282 17.07 -14.22 -11.70
C PHE A 282 18.05 -13.82 -10.61
N ASP A 283 17.60 -12.86 -9.80
CA ASP A 283 18.19 -12.55 -8.50
C ASP A 283 17.22 -13.00 -7.40
N VAL A 284 17.70 -13.90 -6.53
CA VAL A 284 16.95 -14.40 -5.37
C VAL A 284 16.58 -13.27 -4.39
N ASN A 285 17.35 -12.18 -4.39
CA ASN A 285 17.11 -10.99 -3.58
C ASN A 285 16.14 -10.00 -4.25
N LYS A 286 15.51 -10.37 -5.37
CA LYS A 286 14.53 -9.54 -6.09
C LYS A 286 13.27 -10.30 -6.52
N HIS A 287 13.28 -11.63 -6.46
CA HIS A 287 12.22 -12.45 -7.01
C HIS A 287 11.86 -13.64 -6.13
N LEU A 288 10.67 -14.20 -6.38
CA LEU A 288 10.19 -15.44 -5.79
C LEU A 288 11.06 -16.65 -6.18
N ILE A 289 11.28 -17.56 -5.24
CA ILE A 289 12.01 -18.80 -5.48
C ILE A 289 11.09 -19.81 -6.18
N ALA A 290 11.57 -20.36 -7.29
CA ALA A 290 10.91 -21.42 -8.03
C ALA A 290 11.15 -22.81 -7.39
N GLY A 291 10.25 -23.75 -7.65
CA GLY A 291 10.36 -25.10 -7.08
C GLY A 291 9.08 -25.91 -7.23
N SER A 292 8.98 -26.99 -6.47
CA SER A 292 7.75 -27.73 -6.27
C SER A 292 6.74 -26.95 -5.41
N ARG A 293 5.49 -27.44 -5.32
CA ARG A 293 4.47 -26.88 -4.41
C ARG A 293 4.97 -26.68 -2.97
N SER A 294 5.84 -27.56 -2.46
CA SER A 294 6.36 -27.52 -1.09
C SER A 294 7.59 -26.64 -0.92
N THR A 295 8.36 -26.39 -1.98
CA THR A 295 9.67 -25.72 -1.91
C THR A 295 9.67 -24.34 -2.56
N ALA A 296 8.74 -24.08 -3.50
CA ALA A 296 8.56 -22.77 -4.09
C ALA A 296 7.89 -21.80 -3.11
N ASP A 297 8.20 -20.53 -3.30
CA ASP A 297 7.36 -19.45 -2.79
C ASP A 297 6.01 -19.46 -3.49
N GLN A 298 4.98 -18.92 -2.82
CA GLN A 298 3.61 -19.02 -3.31
C GLN A 298 2.93 -17.66 -3.36
N VAL A 299 2.15 -17.45 -4.43
CA VAL A 299 1.16 -16.38 -4.53
C VAL A 299 -0.20 -17.01 -4.25
N ILE A 300 -0.94 -16.45 -3.28
CA ILE A 300 -2.21 -17.00 -2.83
C ILE A 300 -3.29 -15.93 -3.01
N LEU A 301 -4.27 -16.25 -3.85
CA LEU A 301 -5.40 -15.39 -4.17
C LEU A 301 -6.66 -15.93 -3.49
N TYR A 302 -7.43 -15.06 -2.85
CA TYR A 302 -8.73 -15.44 -2.32
C TYR A 302 -9.82 -15.20 -3.38
N ASN A 303 -10.49 -16.28 -3.80
CA ASN A 303 -11.60 -16.21 -4.72
C ASN A 303 -12.90 -16.00 -3.95
N ALA A 304 -13.42 -14.76 -3.97
CA ALA A 304 -14.62 -14.38 -3.23
C ALA A 304 -15.90 -15.11 -3.71
N VAL A 305 -15.92 -15.63 -4.95
CA VAL A 305 -17.06 -16.37 -5.51
C VAL A 305 -17.08 -17.81 -4.96
N SER A 306 -15.94 -18.51 -5.04
CA SER A 306 -15.85 -19.90 -4.54
C SER A 306 -15.59 -19.99 -3.03
N LYS A 307 -15.23 -18.87 -2.38
CA LYS A 307 -14.76 -18.79 -0.99
C LYS A 307 -13.54 -19.68 -0.72
N GLN A 308 -12.68 -19.87 -1.72
CA GLN A 308 -11.47 -20.69 -1.61
C GLN A 308 -10.21 -19.88 -1.88
N TYR A 309 -9.11 -20.35 -1.31
CA TYR A 309 -7.78 -19.87 -1.69
C TYR A 309 -7.27 -20.65 -2.89
N GLU A 310 -6.80 -19.93 -3.89
CA GLU A 310 -6.07 -20.47 -5.03
C GLU A 310 -4.59 -20.20 -4.84
N THR A 311 -3.77 -21.24 -4.91
CA THR A 311 -2.33 -21.14 -4.67
C THR A 311 -1.58 -21.35 -5.98
N TYR A 312 -0.75 -20.37 -6.32
CA TYR A 312 0.10 -20.34 -7.49
C TYR A 312 1.57 -20.33 -7.08
N TYR A 313 2.43 -20.90 -7.90
CA TYR A 313 3.88 -20.86 -7.71
C TYR A 313 4.57 -21.03 -9.06
N TYR A 314 5.84 -20.63 -9.13
CA TYR A 314 6.65 -20.86 -10.33
C TYR A 314 7.32 -22.24 -10.22
N ASN A 315 6.92 -23.16 -11.10
CA ASN A 315 7.47 -24.51 -11.18
C ASN A 315 8.69 -24.53 -12.12
N ASN A 316 9.86 -24.91 -11.60
CA ASN A 316 11.07 -25.12 -12.39
C ASN A 316 11.42 -26.60 -12.57
N GLU A 317 10.60 -27.51 -12.05
CA GLU A 317 10.79 -28.95 -12.21
C GLU A 317 9.94 -29.44 -13.40
N PRO A 318 10.54 -29.83 -14.54
CA PRO A 318 9.85 -30.61 -15.56
C PRO A 318 9.64 -32.02 -15.01
N TYR A 319 8.77 -32.15 -14.02
CA TYR A 319 8.50 -33.42 -13.36
C TYR A 319 7.57 -34.26 -14.25
N VAL A 320 8.02 -35.46 -14.60
CA VAL A 320 7.16 -36.52 -15.11
C VAL A 320 6.46 -37.11 -13.90
N GLY A 321 5.15 -36.87 -13.79
CA GLY A 321 4.31 -37.33 -12.70
C GLY A 321 4.50 -38.82 -12.38
N PRO A 322 4.10 -39.32 -11.18
CA PRO A 322 4.01 -40.76 -10.93
C PRO A 322 2.99 -41.45 -11.86
N ILE A 323 2.15 -40.68 -12.54
CA ILE A 323 1.22 -41.13 -13.57
C ILE A 323 1.94 -41.05 -14.93
N PRO A 324 2.20 -42.19 -15.59
CA PRO A 324 2.80 -42.20 -16.92
C PRO A 324 2.01 -41.31 -17.89
N GLY A 325 2.72 -40.41 -18.57
CA GLY A 325 2.14 -39.50 -19.57
C GLY A 325 1.65 -38.15 -19.05
N ARG A 326 1.76 -37.85 -17.75
CA ARG A 326 1.58 -36.48 -17.23
C ARG A 326 2.91 -35.76 -17.06
N THR A 327 3.04 -34.62 -17.72
CA THR A 327 4.16 -33.68 -17.55
C THR A 327 3.63 -32.43 -16.89
N TYR A 328 4.30 -31.93 -15.85
CA TYR A 328 3.96 -30.63 -15.28
C TYR A 328 4.48 -29.51 -16.15
N HIS A 329 3.72 -28.41 -16.20
CA HIS A 329 4.14 -27.21 -16.91
C HIS A 329 5.30 -26.56 -16.14
N GLN A 330 6.35 -26.16 -16.87
CA GLN A 330 7.45 -25.35 -16.33
C GLN A 330 7.09 -23.88 -16.52
N GLY A 331 6.99 -23.14 -15.42
CA GLY A 331 6.46 -21.78 -15.40
C GLY A 331 5.45 -21.58 -14.27
N TRP A 332 4.60 -20.57 -14.39
CA TRP A 332 3.53 -20.33 -13.43
C TRP A 332 2.48 -21.44 -13.50
N VAL A 333 2.15 -22.03 -12.36
CA VAL A 333 1.13 -23.10 -12.27
C VAL A 333 0.20 -22.90 -11.09
N ASN A 334 -1.04 -23.38 -11.21
CA ASN A 334 -1.94 -23.53 -10.07
C ASN A 334 -1.64 -24.85 -9.35
N SER A 335 -1.57 -24.83 -8.02
CA SER A 335 -1.27 -26.01 -7.20
C SER A 335 -2.24 -27.18 -7.37
N SER A 336 -3.48 -26.92 -7.80
CA SER A 336 -4.51 -27.93 -8.11
C SER A 336 -4.56 -28.36 -9.57
N ALA A 337 -3.90 -27.62 -10.48
CA ALA A 337 -3.89 -27.89 -11.93
C ALA A 337 -2.49 -27.55 -12.51
N ARG A 338 -1.51 -28.43 -12.24
CA ARG A 338 -0.08 -28.18 -12.51
C ARG A 338 0.34 -28.44 -13.95
N GLU A 339 -0.54 -29.09 -14.70
CA GLU A 339 -0.35 -29.37 -16.12
C GLU A 339 -0.65 -28.15 -17.00
N ASN A 340 -1.31 -27.13 -16.43
CA ASN A 340 -1.73 -25.94 -17.15
C ASN A 340 -0.87 -24.74 -16.76
N ASP A 341 -0.52 -23.94 -17.76
CA ASP A 341 0.06 -22.62 -17.56
C ASP A 341 -0.95 -21.70 -16.85
N ALA A 342 -0.47 -21.01 -15.82
CA ALA A 342 -1.21 -20.02 -15.05
C ALA A 342 -0.63 -18.60 -15.18
N ALA A 343 0.32 -18.37 -16.10
CA ALA A 343 0.96 -17.07 -16.33
C ALA A 343 -0.04 -15.94 -16.59
N SER A 344 -1.16 -16.24 -17.26
CA SER A 344 -2.23 -15.28 -17.57
C SER A 344 -3.23 -15.06 -16.42
N THR A 345 -3.07 -15.72 -15.27
CA THR A 345 -3.93 -15.49 -14.11
C THR A 345 -3.81 -14.04 -13.65
N VAL A 346 -4.94 -13.34 -13.65
CA VAL A 346 -5.02 -11.94 -13.23
C VAL A 346 -4.98 -11.84 -11.72
N ILE A 347 -4.13 -10.94 -11.23
CA ILE A 347 -4.18 -10.43 -9.86
C ILE A 347 -5.12 -9.22 -9.86
N PRO A 348 -6.32 -9.31 -9.26
CA PRO A 348 -7.32 -8.26 -9.43
C PRO A 348 -6.91 -6.94 -8.79
N ALA A 349 -7.17 -5.82 -9.47
CA ALA A 349 -6.92 -4.49 -8.93
C ALA A 349 -7.73 -4.24 -7.64
N GLY A 350 -7.16 -3.44 -6.74
CA GLY A 350 -7.79 -3.12 -5.44
C GLY A 350 -7.93 -4.31 -4.48
N ARG A 351 -7.36 -5.47 -4.80
CA ARG A 351 -7.30 -6.64 -3.91
C ARG A 351 -5.91 -6.77 -3.31
N ALA A 352 -5.89 -7.21 -2.06
CA ALA A 352 -4.67 -7.71 -1.44
C ALA A 352 -4.44 -9.18 -1.80
N ILE A 353 -3.18 -9.59 -1.83
CA ILE A 353 -2.77 -10.97 -2.06
C ILE A 353 -1.90 -11.46 -0.91
N PHE A 354 -1.88 -12.76 -0.70
CA PHE A 354 -0.86 -13.36 0.14
C PHE A 354 0.34 -13.77 -0.68
N ILE A 355 1.53 -13.47 -0.18
CA ILE A 355 2.77 -14.09 -0.63
C ILE A 355 3.32 -14.92 0.53
N LEU A 356 3.47 -16.23 0.32
CA LEU A 356 4.22 -17.10 1.22
C LEU A 356 5.65 -17.20 0.71
N ARG A 357 6.56 -16.48 1.37
CA ARG A 357 8.01 -16.61 1.17
C ARG A 357 8.52 -17.74 2.06
N ARG A 358 9.12 -18.76 1.47
CA ARG A 358 9.60 -19.95 2.17
C ARG A 358 10.73 -19.63 3.12
N GLU A 359 10.85 -20.45 4.16
CA GLU A 359 11.97 -20.36 5.09
C GLU A 359 13.29 -20.62 4.37
N GLY A 360 14.31 -19.81 4.67
CA GLY A 360 15.61 -19.86 4.02
C GLY A 360 15.73 -18.98 2.77
N SER A 361 14.62 -18.51 2.21
CA SER A 361 14.64 -17.49 1.18
C SER A 361 15.08 -16.13 1.78
N PRO A 362 15.88 -15.29 1.12
CA PRO A 362 16.17 -13.93 1.59
C PRO A 362 14.92 -13.05 1.45
N ALA A 363 14.81 -11.98 2.25
CA ALA A 363 13.79 -10.97 1.98
C ALA A 363 14.12 -10.20 0.69
N PHE A 364 13.12 -9.63 0.04
CA PHE A 364 13.32 -8.72 -1.10
C PHE A 364 12.24 -7.65 -1.15
N ASN A 365 12.48 -6.59 -1.92
CA ASN A 365 11.48 -5.58 -2.21
C ASN A 365 10.83 -5.89 -3.55
N TRP A 366 9.51 -6.11 -3.55
CA TRP A 366 8.74 -6.19 -4.78
C TRP A 366 8.51 -4.78 -5.32
N GLU A 367 9.10 -4.50 -6.47
CA GLU A 367 9.08 -3.18 -7.08
C GLU A 367 7.88 -3.00 -8.00
N PHE A 368 7.04 -2.03 -7.66
CA PHE A 368 5.98 -1.51 -8.49
C PHE A 368 6.52 -0.28 -9.20
N ASN A 369 6.83 -0.44 -10.48
CA ASN A 369 7.27 0.67 -11.31
C ASN A 369 6.07 1.37 -11.91
N ASN A 370 5.95 2.67 -11.65
CA ASN A 370 4.97 3.51 -12.32
C ASN A 370 5.53 3.87 -13.70
N VAL A 371 5.73 2.84 -14.53
CA VAL A 371 6.13 3.05 -15.92
C VAL A 371 4.99 3.84 -16.55
N THR A 372 5.30 5.06 -16.94
CA THR A 372 4.50 5.91 -17.82
C THR A 372 4.00 5.02 -18.96
N GLN A 373 2.70 4.72 -18.94
CA GLN A 373 1.98 4.12 -20.06
C GLN A 373 1.17 5.21 -20.73
#